data_AF-A0A3N7A4R7-F1
#
_entry.id   AF-A0A3N7A4R7-F1
#
_cell.length_a   1.000
_cell.length_b   1.000
_cell.length_c   1.000
_cell.angle_alpha   90.00
_cell.angle_beta   90.00
_cell.angle_gamma   90.00
#
_symmetry.space_group_name_H-M   'P 1'
#
loop_
_entity.id
_entity.type
_entity.pdbx_description
1 polymer ?
#
loop_
_entity_poly.entity_id
_entity_poly.type
_entity_poly.pdbx_seq_one_letter_code
_entity_poly.pdbx_strand_id
1 'polypeptide(L)'
;MKFLNILFFFLFCTVSAQNVISLDTLKLKEAKDMLADDYGSLYIYKNKDFSFTKYDSLGKQIGKMMFTVPYKVQSVQNPLNVPLFSENAQDMKFVDQNMNEIQKLDFKQKFGFIRMAYAEDQQQLWLLDDSTKRLIQYNFRNDTTINSYPFDISFEDLTDMLVYENKVYILTRKHIRIYSLKFEKLFEAPLDNGKRFRRENDAILVIANNFISQYVPEKGMVTVFEDQDAQIVDKNILSYFEIKGNKLYLYSLEKVKKAKQQKQLDAQPETLQPSTEKPVEKTEEKPNENTVEKPSDNTLQKLIEDVSEVQSVEVEKLINQ
;
A
#
# COMPACT_ATOMS: atom_id res chain seq x y z
N MET A 1 -13.79 -13.64 51.81
CA MET A 1 -14.44 -14.22 50.62
C MET A 1 -15.02 -13.18 49.65
N LYS A 2 -15.92 -12.25 50.04
CA LYS A 2 -16.59 -11.32 49.08
C LYS A 2 -15.65 -10.55 48.11
N PHE A 3 -14.47 -10.13 48.55
CA PHE A 3 -13.50 -9.40 47.71
C PHE A 3 -12.92 -10.24 46.54
N LEU A 4 -12.79 -11.57 46.70
CA LEU A 4 -12.16 -12.43 45.69
C LEU A 4 -13.02 -12.53 44.42
N ASN A 5 -14.34 -12.44 44.57
CA ASN A 5 -15.30 -12.47 43.47
C ASN A 5 -15.21 -11.22 42.58
N ILE A 6 -14.78 -10.07 43.15
CA ILE A 6 -14.61 -8.81 42.39
C ILE A 6 -13.37 -8.91 41.49
N LEU A 7 -12.28 -9.51 41.99
CA LEU A 7 -11.05 -9.73 41.22
C LEU A 7 -11.30 -10.65 40.01
N PHE A 8 -12.14 -11.68 40.18
CA PHE A 8 -12.54 -12.56 39.07
C PHE A 8 -13.42 -11.87 38.02
N PHE A 9 -14.17 -10.82 38.38
CA PHE A 9 -15.05 -10.11 37.43
C PHE A 9 -14.24 -9.26 36.43
N PHE A 10 -13.13 -8.65 36.87
CA PHE A 10 -12.26 -7.84 36.01
C PHE A 10 -11.37 -8.68 35.06
N LEU A 11 -11.15 -9.97 35.33
CA LEU A 11 -10.33 -10.83 34.46
C LEU A 11 -10.95 -11.10 33.08
N PHE A 12 -12.26 -10.90 32.90
CA PHE A 12 -12.95 -11.21 31.64
C PHE A 12 -12.87 -10.11 30.57
N CYS A 13 -12.36 -8.92 30.90
CA CYS A 13 -12.47 -7.74 30.02
C CYS A 13 -11.28 -7.48 29.09
N THR A 14 -10.20 -8.27 29.15
CA THR A 14 -8.96 -8.02 28.37
C THR A 14 -8.88 -8.75 27.03
N VAL A 15 -9.86 -9.59 26.69
CA VAL A 15 -9.89 -10.34 25.42
C VAL A 15 -10.29 -9.42 24.25
N SER A 16 -9.33 -8.63 23.78
CA SER A 16 -9.45 -7.89 22.52
C SER A 16 -9.48 -8.86 21.35
N ALA A 17 -10.69 -9.26 20.93
CA ALA A 17 -10.89 -10.21 19.85
C ALA A 17 -10.23 -9.74 18.54
N GLN A 18 -9.18 -10.46 18.13
CA GLN A 18 -8.66 -10.43 16.77
C GLN A 18 -9.55 -11.32 15.90
N ASN A 19 -9.96 -10.82 14.73
CA ASN A 19 -10.78 -11.60 13.80
C ASN A 19 -9.91 -12.60 13.03
N VAL A 20 -9.55 -13.70 13.69
CA VAL A 20 -8.86 -14.85 13.07
C VAL A 20 -9.91 -15.66 12.31
N ILE A 21 -9.84 -15.65 10.99
CA ILE A 21 -10.75 -16.47 10.18
C ILE A 21 -10.06 -17.83 9.94
N SER A 22 -10.64 -18.92 10.48
CA SER A 22 -10.11 -20.28 10.29
C SER A 22 -10.50 -20.79 8.91
N LEU A 23 -9.73 -20.37 7.91
CA LEU A 23 -9.98 -20.62 6.49
C LEU A 23 -9.49 -22.02 6.06
N ASP A 24 -9.82 -23.06 6.80
CA ASP A 24 -9.47 -24.46 6.47
C ASP A 24 -10.11 -24.94 5.15
N THR A 25 -11.14 -24.22 4.67
CA THR A 25 -11.72 -24.37 3.32
C THR A 25 -10.89 -23.72 2.21
N LEU A 26 -10.12 -22.66 2.49
CA LEU A 26 -9.18 -22.09 1.55
C LEU A 26 -7.86 -22.86 1.63
N LYS A 27 -7.44 -23.42 0.51
CA LYS A 27 -6.13 -24.07 0.38
C LYS A 27 -5.02 -23.02 0.27
N LEU A 28 -4.81 -22.25 1.34
CA LEU A 28 -3.83 -21.14 1.41
C LEU A 28 -2.39 -21.63 1.21
N LYS A 29 -2.08 -22.89 1.58
CA LYS A 29 -0.79 -23.55 1.27
C LYS A 29 -0.42 -23.59 -0.21
N GLU A 30 -1.36 -23.34 -1.13
CA GLU A 30 -1.13 -23.30 -2.58
C GLU A 30 -1.18 -21.87 -3.16
N ALA A 31 -1.40 -20.85 -2.32
CA ALA A 31 -1.40 -19.44 -2.73
C ALA A 31 0.02 -18.99 -3.09
N LYS A 32 0.18 -18.44 -4.30
CA LYS A 32 1.38 -17.66 -4.66
C LYS A 32 1.23 -16.21 -4.22
N ASP A 33 0.00 -15.70 -4.30
CA ASP A 33 -0.32 -14.33 -3.94
C ASP A 33 -1.75 -14.20 -3.40
N MET A 34 -1.97 -13.17 -2.59
CA MET A 34 -3.26 -12.74 -2.05
C MET A 34 -3.36 -11.23 -2.23
N LEU A 35 -4.53 -10.76 -2.67
CA LEU A 35 -4.89 -9.35 -2.76
C LEU A 35 -6.26 -9.13 -2.11
N ALA A 36 -6.44 -8.00 -1.43
CA ALA A 36 -7.70 -7.57 -0.82
C ALA A 36 -8.25 -6.33 -1.54
N ASP A 37 -9.53 -6.38 -1.93
CA ASP A 37 -10.21 -5.17 -2.40
C ASP A 37 -10.65 -4.28 -1.23
N ASP A 38 -10.96 -3.02 -1.53
CA ASP A 38 -11.36 -2.04 -0.51
C ASP A 38 -12.83 -2.24 -0.04
N TYR A 39 -13.55 -3.23 -0.59
CA TYR A 39 -14.89 -3.67 -0.19
C TYR A 39 -14.87 -4.90 0.74
N GLY A 40 -13.70 -5.51 0.96
CA GLY A 40 -13.50 -6.65 1.85
C GLY A 40 -13.53 -8.03 1.18
N SER A 41 -13.52 -8.10 -0.15
CA SER A 41 -13.30 -9.37 -0.85
C SER A 41 -11.82 -9.74 -0.87
N LEU A 42 -11.56 -11.05 -0.84
CA LEU A 42 -10.22 -11.62 -0.88
C LEU A 42 -10.00 -12.37 -2.20
N TYR A 43 -8.90 -12.06 -2.87
CA TYR A 43 -8.52 -12.63 -4.15
C TYR A 43 -7.24 -13.44 -3.98
N ILE A 44 -7.26 -14.71 -4.37
CA ILE A 44 -6.10 -15.60 -4.27
C ILE A 44 -5.69 -16.10 -5.65
N TYR A 45 -4.42 -15.94 -5.98
CA TYR A 45 -3.80 -16.49 -7.17
C TYR A 45 -2.93 -17.70 -6.83
N LYS A 46 -3.15 -18.81 -7.54
CA LYS A 46 -2.39 -20.06 -7.36
C LYS A 46 -1.55 -20.39 -8.58
N ASN A 47 -0.26 -20.65 -8.38
CA ASN A 47 0.66 -20.98 -9.47
C ASN A 47 0.58 -22.46 -9.93
N LYS A 48 -0.23 -23.29 -9.26
CA LYS A 48 -0.31 -24.74 -9.49
C LYS A 48 -1.40 -25.15 -10.49
N ASP A 49 -2.56 -24.48 -10.44
CA ASP A 49 -3.69 -24.67 -11.35
C ASP A 49 -4.04 -23.39 -12.13
N PHE A 50 -3.17 -22.37 -12.06
CA PHE A 50 -3.39 -21.00 -12.56
C PHE A 50 -4.79 -20.44 -12.23
N SER A 51 -5.32 -20.79 -11.05
CA SER A 51 -6.60 -20.26 -10.61
C SER A 51 -6.48 -18.89 -9.98
N PHE A 52 -7.45 -18.05 -10.30
CA PHE A 52 -7.70 -16.77 -9.65
C PHE A 52 -9.09 -16.85 -9.00
N THR A 53 -9.13 -16.88 -7.68
CA THR A 53 -10.34 -17.23 -6.91
C THR A 53 -10.71 -16.09 -5.97
N LYS A 54 -11.97 -15.65 -6.03
CA LYS A 54 -12.53 -14.58 -5.21
C LYS A 54 -13.38 -15.17 -4.08
N TYR A 55 -13.16 -14.66 -2.88
CA TYR A 55 -13.85 -15.02 -1.64
C TYR A 55 -14.46 -13.75 -1.01
N ASP A 56 -15.56 -13.90 -0.29
CA ASP A 56 -16.09 -12.83 0.56
C ASP A 56 -15.32 -12.70 1.89
N SER A 57 -15.69 -11.71 2.69
CA SER A 57 -15.11 -11.43 4.01
C SER A 57 -15.38 -12.53 5.07
N LEU A 58 -16.20 -13.53 4.75
CA LEU A 58 -16.46 -14.71 5.58
C LEU A 58 -15.70 -15.96 5.08
N GLY A 59 -14.93 -15.83 3.99
CA GLY A 59 -14.18 -16.93 3.39
C GLY A 59 -15.00 -17.85 2.47
N LYS A 60 -16.24 -17.48 2.12
CA LYS A 60 -17.03 -18.23 1.14
C LYS A 60 -16.54 -17.88 -0.26
N GLN A 61 -16.32 -18.89 -1.10
CA GLN A 61 -15.96 -18.68 -2.50
C GLN A 61 -17.16 -18.08 -3.26
N ILE A 62 -16.94 -16.94 -3.92
CA ILE A 62 -17.97 -16.21 -4.69
C ILE A 62 -17.65 -16.12 -6.18
N GLY A 63 -16.41 -16.38 -6.61
CA GLY A 63 -16.06 -16.51 -8.02
C GLY A 63 -14.73 -17.26 -8.23
N LYS A 64 -14.54 -17.88 -9.40
CA LYS A 64 -13.28 -18.52 -9.79
C LYS A 64 -13.05 -18.41 -11.30
N MET A 65 -11.92 -17.87 -11.70
CA MET A 65 -11.40 -17.93 -13.07
C MET A 65 -10.24 -18.94 -13.14
N MET A 66 -10.13 -19.63 -14.28
CA MET A 66 -9.05 -20.56 -14.60
C MET A 66 -8.29 -20.02 -15.83
N PHE A 67 -6.96 -19.95 -15.77
CA PHE A 67 -6.14 -19.61 -16.92
C PHE A 67 -5.38 -20.82 -17.47
N THR A 68 -5.08 -20.82 -18.77
CA THR A 68 -4.24 -21.83 -19.43
C THR A 68 -2.74 -21.54 -19.30
N VAL A 69 -2.39 -20.31 -18.92
CA VAL A 69 -1.03 -19.78 -18.78
C VAL A 69 -0.98 -18.86 -17.54
N PRO A 70 0.19 -18.59 -16.94
CA PRO A 70 0.26 -17.72 -15.79
C PRO A 70 -0.13 -16.28 -16.15
N TYR A 71 -1.01 -15.69 -15.34
CA TYR A 71 -1.29 -14.25 -15.32
C TYR A 71 -0.79 -13.66 -14.00
N LYS A 72 -0.39 -12.39 -14.04
CA LYS A 72 -0.13 -11.56 -12.87
C LYS A 72 -1.28 -10.58 -12.69
N VAL A 73 -1.86 -10.56 -11.50
CA VAL A 73 -2.84 -9.56 -11.07
C VAL A 73 -2.08 -8.26 -10.75
N GLN A 74 -2.51 -7.13 -11.31
CA GLN A 74 -1.86 -5.85 -11.06
C GLN A 74 -2.40 -5.18 -9.78
N SER A 75 -3.72 -5.08 -9.66
CA SER A 75 -4.42 -4.61 -8.45
C SER A 75 -5.87 -5.08 -8.47
N VAL A 76 -6.50 -5.15 -7.29
CA VAL A 76 -7.94 -5.40 -7.12
C VAL A 76 -8.67 -4.24 -6.42
N GLN A 77 -7.99 -3.11 -6.18
CA GLN A 77 -8.55 -1.93 -5.51
C GLN A 77 -9.84 -1.44 -6.17
N ASN A 78 -9.89 -1.45 -7.51
CA ASN A 78 -11.11 -1.32 -8.27
C ASN A 78 -11.58 -2.71 -8.73
N PRO A 79 -12.50 -3.39 -7.99
CA PRO A 79 -12.96 -4.72 -8.37
C PRO A 79 -13.82 -4.71 -9.64
N LEU A 80 -14.28 -3.55 -10.13
CA LEU A 80 -15.02 -3.45 -11.40
C LEU A 80 -14.10 -3.55 -12.63
N ASN A 81 -12.78 -3.35 -12.46
CA ASN A 81 -11.81 -3.41 -13.55
C ASN A 81 -10.44 -3.91 -13.03
N VAL A 82 -10.34 -5.22 -12.80
CA VAL A 82 -9.13 -5.90 -12.32
C VAL A 82 -8.16 -6.14 -13.49
N PRO A 83 -6.96 -5.52 -13.54
CA PRO A 83 -6.01 -5.71 -14.64
C PRO A 83 -5.14 -6.95 -14.42
N LEU A 84 -4.99 -7.74 -15.48
CA LEU A 84 -4.31 -9.04 -15.49
C LEU A 84 -3.39 -9.14 -16.71
N PHE A 85 -2.08 -9.18 -16.51
CA PHE A 85 -1.08 -9.29 -17.58
C PHE A 85 -0.47 -10.69 -17.65
N SER A 86 -0.21 -11.22 -18.86
CA SER A 86 0.57 -12.44 -19.05
C SER A 86 1.71 -12.25 -20.05
N GLU A 87 2.94 -12.31 -19.54
CA GLU A 87 4.17 -12.38 -20.33
C GLU A 87 4.18 -13.60 -21.27
N ASN A 88 3.65 -14.74 -20.82
CA ASN A 88 3.55 -15.97 -21.64
C ASN A 88 2.51 -15.85 -22.75
N ALA A 89 1.39 -15.17 -22.49
CA ALA A 89 0.34 -14.98 -23.49
C ALA A 89 0.64 -13.80 -24.44
N GLN A 90 1.54 -12.89 -24.05
CA GLN A 90 1.69 -11.56 -24.68
C GLN A 90 0.34 -10.86 -24.85
N ASP A 91 -0.47 -10.90 -23.79
CA ASP A 91 -1.77 -10.23 -23.73
C ASP A 91 -2.08 -9.68 -22.34
N MET A 92 -3.03 -8.76 -22.30
CA MET A 92 -3.59 -8.18 -21.08
C MET A 92 -5.11 -8.31 -21.09
N LYS A 93 -5.65 -8.67 -19.92
CA LYS A 93 -7.06 -8.88 -19.67
C LYS A 93 -7.55 -7.95 -18.57
N PHE A 94 -8.83 -7.61 -18.66
CA PHE A 94 -9.56 -6.87 -17.65
C PHE A 94 -10.77 -7.69 -17.20
N VAL A 95 -11.00 -7.75 -15.90
CA VAL A 95 -12.00 -8.63 -15.28
C VAL A 95 -12.90 -7.86 -14.31
N ASP A 96 -14.20 -8.18 -14.31
CA ASP A 96 -15.20 -7.54 -13.43
C ASP A 96 -15.24 -8.14 -12.01
N GLN A 97 -16.09 -7.55 -11.17
CA GLN A 97 -16.27 -7.97 -9.77
C GLN A 97 -16.83 -9.38 -9.59
N ASN A 98 -17.41 -9.95 -10.65
CA ASN A 98 -18.03 -11.28 -10.72
C ASN A 98 -17.08 -12.34 -11.32
N MET A 99 -15.85 -11.94 -11.70
CA MET A 99 -14.85 -12.77 -12.39
C MET A 99 -15.16 -13.07 -13.87
N ASN A 100 -15.84 -12.17 -14.57
CA ASN A 100 -16.00 -12.20 -16.03
C ASN A 100 -14.90 -11.40 -16.74
N GLU A 101 -14.41 -11.88 -17.89
CA GLU A 101 -13.52 -11.12 -18.78
C GLU A 101 -14.33 -10.05 -19.53
N ILE A 102 -14.04 -8.77 -19.28
CA ILE A 102 -14.74 -7.62 -19.88
C ILE A 102 -14.00 -7.00 -21.06
N GLN A 103 -12.67 -7.14 -21.11
CA GLN A 103 -11.84 -6.68 -22.22
C GLN A 103 -10.54 -7.49 -22.29
N LYS A 104 -10.05 -7.68 -23.52
CA LYS A 104 -8.75 -8.29 -23.82
C LYS A 104 -7.98 -7.45 -24.85
N LEU A 105 -6.66 -7.37 -24.68
CA LEU A 105 -5.71 -6.70 -25.57
C LEU A 105 -4.59 -7.69 -25.91
N ASP A 106 -4.37 -8.00 -27.19
CA ASP A 106 -3.23 -8.82 -27.65
C ASP A 106 -2.08 -7.93 -28.12
N PHE A 107 -0.85 -8.23 -27.72
CA PHE A 107 0.34 -7.41 -28.04
C PHE A 107 1.19 -7.98 -29.18
N LYS A 108 1.03 -9.27 -29.54
CA LYS A 108 1.95 -10.03 -30.42
C LYS A 108 2.17 -9.43 -31.81
N GLN A 109 1.19 -8.71 -32.34
CA GLN A 109 1.23 -8.15 -33.70
C GLN A 109 1.65 -6.66 -33.72
N LYS A 110 1.85 -6.06 -32.54
CA LYS A 110 1.92 -4.60 -32.39
C LYS A 110 3.19 -4.11 -31.68
N PHE A 111 3.71 -4.90 -30.75
CA PHE A 111 4.89 -4.56 -29.96
C PHE A 111 5.94 -5.69 -30.03
N GLY A 112 7.14 -5.44 -29.51
CA GLY A 112 8.08 -6.51 -29.22
C GLY A 112 7.63 -7.36 -28.03
N PHE A 113 8.55 -8.13 -27.45
CA PHE A 113 8.29 -8.92 -26.25
C PHE A 113 8.06 -8.00 -25.04
N ILE A 114 6.80 -7.81 -24.66
CA ILE A 114 6.42 -7.07 -23.47
C ILE A 114 6.76 -7.91 -22.24
N ARG A 115 7.65 -7.40 -21.40
CA ARG A 115 8.10 -8.05 -20.16
C ARG A 115 7.31 -7.59 -18.93
N MET A 116 6.69 -6.42 -18.99
CA MET A 116 5.74 -5.94 -17.96
C MET A 116 4.73 -4.98 -18.58
N ALA A 117 3.48 -5.05 -18.12
CA ALA A 117 2.45 -4.06 -18.43
C ALA A 117 1.85 -3.49 -17.13
N TYR A 118 1.58 -2.20 -17.12
CA TYR A 118 0.93 -1.47 -16.02
C TYR A 118 -0.21 -0.63 -16.60
N ALA A 119 -1.47 -0.95 -16.26
CA ALA A 119 -2.60 -0.07 -16.52
C ALA A 119 -2.60 1.11 -15.54
N GLU A 120 -2.56 2.34 -16.06
CA GLU A 120 -2.64 3.56 -15.25
C GLU A 120 -4.11 3.95 -14.99
N ASP A 121 -4.96 3.81 -16.00
CA ASP A 121 -6.39 4.10 -15.94
C ASP A 121 -7.22 3.14 -16.85
N GLN A 122 -8.42 3.53 -17.24
CA GLN A 122 -9.32 2.74 -18.11
C GLN A 122 -9.07 2.95 -19.62
N GLN A 123 -7.93 3.55 -20.00
CA GLN A 123 -7.60 3.94 -21.38
C GLN A 123 -6.11 3.78 -21.72
N GLN A 124 -5.21 3.80 -20.73
CA GLN A 124 -3.75 3.85 -20.91
C GLN A 124 -3.03 2.68 -20.23
N LEU A 125 -2.12 2.06 -20.98
CA LEU A 125 -1.09 1.14 -20.48
C LEU A 125 0.29 1.77 -20.61
N TRP A 126 1.15 1.44 -19.65
CA TRP A 126 2.59 1.52 -19.78
C TRP A 126 3.13 0.11 -20.05
N LEU A 127 3.71 -0.09 -21.22
CA LEU A 127 4.25 -1.36 -21.69
C LEU A 127 5.78 -1.29 -21.72
N LEU A 128 6.43 -2.29 -21.14
CA LEU A 128 7.89 -2.36 -21.07
C LEU A 128 8.39 -3.46 -22.01
N ASP A 129 8.94 -3.04 -23.16
CA ASP A 129 9.36 -3.89 -24.28
C ASP A 129 10.86 -4.21 -24.19
N ASP A 130 11.18 -5.49 -23.96
CA ASP A 130 12.55 -6.00 -23.87
C ASP A 130 13.22 -6.19 -25.25
N SER A 131 12.42 -6.35 -26.31
CA SER A 131 12.95 -6.50 -27.68
C SER A 131 13.39 -5.16 -28.28
N THR A 132 12.69 -4.07 -27.97
CA THR A 132 13.06 -2.73 -28.46
C THR A 132 13.77 -1.86 -27.42
N LYS A 133 13.85 -2.31 -26.15
CA LYS A 133 14.38 -1.57 -24.99
C LYS A 133 13.67 -0.24 -24.77
N ARG A 134 12.33 -0.30 -24.69
CA ARG A 134 11.48 0.89 -24.59
C ARG A 134 10.40 0.76 -23.51
N LEU A 135 10.12 1.89 -22.88
CA LEU A 135 8.90 2.12 -22.13
C LEU A 135 7.90 2.84 -23.04
N ILE A 136 6.79 2.19 -23.36
CA ILE A 136 5.78 2.64 -24.31
C ILE A 136 4.53 3.07 -23.54
N GLN A 137 4.09 4.31 -23.72
CA GLN A 137 2.80 4.79 -23.24
C GLN A 137 1.75 4.57 -24.34
N TYR A 138 0.71 3.79 -24.05
CA TYR A 138 -0.19 3.25 -25.06
C TYR A 138 -1.66 3.48 -24.69
N ASN A 139 -2.40 4.20 -25.54
CA ASN A 139 -3.84 4.32 -25.43
C ASN A 139 -4.53 3.11 -26.10
N PHE A 140 -5.06 2.21 -25.28
CA PHE A 140 -5.69 0.98 -25.75
C PHE A 140 -7.17 1.15 -26.14
N ARG A 141 -7.76 2.33 -25.92
CA ARG A 141 -9.12 2.66 -26.39
C ARG A 141 -9.12 3.14 -27.84
N ASN A 142 -8.09 3.90 -28.22
CA ASN A 142 -7.94 4.53 -29.54
C ASN A 142 -6.92 3.79 -30.43
N ASP A 143 -6.33 2.70 -29.94
CA ASP A 143 -5.27 1.93 -30.60
C ASP A 143 -3.96 2.73 -30.87
N THR A 144 -3.69 3.81 -30.14
CA THR A 144 -2.56 4.73 -30.40
C THR A 144 -1.44 4.66 -29.36
N THR A 145 -0.19 4.55 -29.83
CA THR A 145 0.99 4.86 -28.99
C THR A 145 1.05 6.37 -28.77
N ILE A 146 1.04 6.81 -27.51
CA ILE A 146 1.11 8.22 -27.11
C ILE A 146 2.58 8.67 -27.10
N ASN A 147 3.43 7.93 -26.38
CA ASN A 147 4.85 8.20 -26.21
C ASN A 147 5.64 6.88 -26.22
N SER A 148 6.94 6.95 -26.50
CA SER A 148 7.82 5.79 -26.40
C SER A 148 9.25 6.21 -26.08
N TYR A 149 9.72 5.88 -24.89
CA TYR A 149 10.99 6.30 -24.32
C TYR A 149 12.03 5.17 -24.38
N PRO A 150 13.32 5.44 -24.69
CA PRO A 150 14.40 4.46 -24.49
C PRO A 150 14.51 4.10 -23.00
N PHE A 151 14.52 2.81 -22.67
CA PHE A 151 14.47 2.33 -21.28
C PHE A 151 15.07 0.92 -21.20
N ASP A 152 16.37 0.81 -20.92
CA ASP A 152 17.14 -0.45 -20.95
C ASP A 152 17.51 -0.91 -19.53
N ILE A 153 16.54 -1.46 -18.79
CA ILE A 153 16.79 -2.07 -17.48
C ILE A 153 17.26 -3.52 -17.61
N SER A 154 17.97 -4.01 -16.59
CA SER A 154 18.02 -5.45 -16.34
C SER A 154 16.64 -5.95 -15.92
N PHE A 155 16.18 -7.01 -16.59
CA PHE A 155 14.93 -7.71 -16.33
C PHE A 155 15.08 -8.89 -15.36
N GLU A 156 16.27 -9.06 -14.75
CA GLU A 156 16.53 -10.06 -13.71
C GLU A 156 15.67 -9.80 -12.47
N ASP A 157 14.99 -10.85 -11.98
CA ASP A 157 14.13 -10.81 -10.79
C ASP A 157 13.04 -9.73 -10.79
N LEU A 158 12.69 -9.14 -11.95
CA LEU A 158 11.61 -8.16 -12.06
C LEU A 158 10.28 -8.76 -11.58
N THR A 159 9.68 -8.13 -10.57
CA THR A 159 8.39 -8.52 -10.02
C THR A 159 7.30 -7.50 -10.33
N ASP A 160 7.59 -6.20 -10.40
CA ASP A 160 6.58 -5.17 -10.70
C ASP A 160 7.09 -3.90 -11.38
N MET A 161 6.15 -3.18 -12.00
CA MET A 161 6.31 -1.83 -12.55
C MET A 161 5.08 -0.99 -12.21
N LEU A 162 5.32 0.26 -11.84
CA LEU A 162 4.31 1.31 -11.64
C LEU A 162 4.82 2.57 -12.34
N VAL A 163 3.95 3.30 -13.05
CA VAL A 163 4.25 4.65 -13.54
C VAL A 163 3.30 5.63 -12.89
N TYR A 164 3.85 6.72 -12.35
CA TYR A 164 3.09 7.77 -11.65
C TYR A 164 3.95 9.04 -11.58
N GLU A 165 3.34 10.23 -11.77
CA GLU A 165 4.04 11.55 -11.76
C GLU A 165 5.32 11.61 -12.63
N ASN A 166 5.30 11.03 -13.84
CA ASN A 166 6.46 10.93 -14.74
C ASN A 166 7.68 10.19 -14.14
N LYS A 167 7.46 9.38 -13.09
CA LYS A 167 8.45 8.50 -12.46
C LYS A 167 8.08 7.05 -12.77
N VAL A 168 9.10 6.25 -13.11
CA VAL A 168 8.99 4.82 -13.41
C VAL A 168 9.53 4.06 -12.22
N TYR A 169 8.63 3.45 -11.45
CA TYR A 169 8.95 2.63 -10.30
C TYR A 169 9.13 1.19 -10.77
N ILE A 170 10.30 0.62 -10.51
CA ILE A 170 10.70 -0.74 -10.88
C ILE A 170 10.95 -1.53 -9.59
N LEU A 171 10.28 -2.68 -9.46
CA LEU A 171 10.44 -3.60 -8.35
C LEU A 171 11.07 -4.90 -8.84
N THR A 172 12.15 -5.31 -8.19
CA THR A 172 12.65 -6.68 -8.27
C THR A 172 12.52 -7.36 -6.91
N ARG A 173 12.76 -8.67 -6.86
CA ARG A 173 12.87 -9.41 -5.58
C ARG A 173 13.86 -8.79 -4.59
N LYS A 174 14.89 -8.10 -5.09
CA LYS A 174 16.09 -7.68 -4.34
C LYS A 174 16.17 -6.16 -4.12
N HIS A 175 15.44 -5.36 -4.91
CA HIS A 175 15.58 -3.89 -4.95
C HIS A 175 14.28 -3.20 -5.36
N ILE A 176 14.06 -1.99 -4.84
CA ILE A 176 13.25 -0.95 -5.50
C ILE A 176 14.19 0.01 -6.24
N ARG A 177 13.80 0.41 -7.46
CA ARG A 177 14.45 1.48 -8.23
C ARG A 177 13.40 2.44 -8.78
N ILE A 178 13.73 3.72 -8.85
CA ILE A 178 12.86 4.75 -9.41
C ILE A 178 13.65 5.54 -10.45
N TYR A 179 13.08 5.71 -11.63
CA TYR A 179 13.68 6.41 -12.76
C TYR A 179 12.79 7.56 -13.25
N SER A 180 13.35 8.53 -13.97
CA SER A 180 12.56 9.43 -14.82
C SER A 180 12.11 8.71 -16.10
N LEU A 181 11.16 9.30 -16.83
CA LEU A 181 10.82 8.86 -18.20
C LEU A 181 12.00 8.94 -19.20
N LYS A 182 13.09 9.64 -18.86
CA LYS A 182 14.34 9.67 -19.65
C LYS A 182 15.35 8.60 -19.22
N PHE A 183 14.93 7.65 -18.38
CA PHE A 183 15.75 6.59 -17.80
C PHE A 183 16.89 7.08 -16.85
N GLU A 184 16.77 8.30 -16.32
CA GLU A 184 17.69 8.81 -15.29
C GLU A 184 17.33 8.17 -13.93
N LYS A 185 18.27 7.52 -13.23
CA LYS A 185 17.99 6.87 -11.94
C LYS A 185 17.86 7.91 -10.81
N LEU A 186 16.66 8.01 -10.23
CA LEU A 186 16.31 8.97 -9.17
C LEU A 186 16.48 8.39 -7.76
N PHE A 187 16.22 7.09 -7.59
CA PHE A 187 16.31 6.40 -6.29
C PHE A 187 16.62 4.92 -6.49
N GLU A 188 17.30 4.31 -5.52
CA GLU A 188 17.50 2.87 -5.41
C GLU A 188 17.66 2.49 -3.94
N ALA A 189 17.02 1.41 -3.51
CA ALA A 189 17.22 0.81 -2.21
C ALA A 189 17.15 -0.72 -2.29
N PRO A 190 17.93 -1.45 -1.46
CA PRO A 190 17.77 -2.89 -1.30
C PRO A 190 16.41 -3.20 -0.64
N LEU A 191 15.89 -4.38 -0.95
CA LEU A 191 14.59 -4.85 -0.49
C LEU A 191 14.62 -6.39 -0.47
N ASP A 192 14.11 -7.03 0.58
CA ASP A 192 13.91 -8.48 0.54
C ASP A 192 12.52 -8.85 0.00
N ASN A 193 12.49 -9.86 -0.87
CA ASN A 193 11.29 -10.49 -1.43
C ASN A 193 10.16 -9.54 -1.89
N GLY A 194 10.49 -8.47 -2.62
CA GLY A 194 9.51 -7.55 -3.20
C GLY A 194 8.53 -8.23 -4.18
N LYS A 195 7.21 -8.14 -3.91
CA LYS A 195 6.14 -8.76 -4.70
C LYS A 195 5.44 -7.78 -5.66
N ARG A 196 4.92 -6.66 -5.15
CA ARG A 196 4.17 -5.66 -5.93
C ARG A 196 4.24 -4.25 -5.33
N PHE A 197 3.90 -3.25 -6.14
CA PHE A 197 3.50 -1.94 -5.65
C PHE A 197 2.00 -1.92 -5.29
N ARG A 198 1.61 -0.99 -4.42
CA ARG A 198 0.22 -0.54 -4.22
C ARG A 198 0.22 0.98 -4.10
N ARG A 199 -0.53 1.67 -4.96
CA ARG A 199 -0.69 3.14 -4.87
C ARG A 199 -1.92 3.47 -4.02
N GLU A 200 -1.75 4.36 -3.05
CA GLU A 200 -2.84 4.90 -2.23
C GLU A 200 -2.75 6.43 -2.27
N ASN A 201 -3.53 7.04 -3.17
CA ASN A 201 -3.36 8.42 -3.61
C ASN A 201 -1.89 8.65 -4.04
N ASP A 202 -1.17 9.53 -3.37
CA ASP A 202 0.20 9.92 -3.74
C ASP A 202 1.25 9.04 -3.04
N ALA A 203 0.82 8.18 -2.09
CA ALA A 203 1.67 7.24 -1.39
C ALA A 203 1.92 5.98 -2.23
N ILE A 204 3.20 5.69 -2.50
CA ILE A 204 3.62 4.43 -3.13
C ILE A 204 4.05 3.45 -2.03
N LEU A 205 3.29 2.37 -1.90
CA LEU A 205 3.62 1.24 -1.02
C LEU A 205 4.30 0.13 -1.84
N VAL A 206 5.21 -0.59 -1.20
CA VAL A 206 5.80 -1.85 -1.65
C VAL A 206 5.30 -2.96 -0.73
N ILE A 207 4.69 -3.98 -1.32
CA ILE A 207 4.30 -5.21 -0.65
C ILE A 207 5.40 -6.24 -0.87
N ALA A 208 5.97 -6.78 0.21
CA ALA A 208 6.92 -7.88 0.20
C ALA A 208 6.25 -9.20 0.65
N ASN A 209 7.02 -10.21 1.04
CA ASN A 209 6.44 -11.44 1.61
C ASN A 209 5.76 -11.22 2.95
N ASN A 210 6.44 -10.50 3.84
CA ASN A 210 6.20 -10.46 5.28
C ASN A 210 6.15 -9.02 5.86
N PHE A 211 6.42 -8.01 5.03
CA PHE A 211 6.33 -6.60 5.40
C PHE A 211 5.73 -5.75 4.27
N ILE A 212 5.29 -4.54 4.65
CA ILE A 212 4.86 -3.48 3.75
C ILE A 212 5.64 -2.22 4.12
N SER A 213 6.27 -1.59 3.13
CA SER A 213 6.98 -0.33 3.28
C SER A 213 6.45 0.75 2.35
N GLN A 214 6.54 2.00 2.76
CA GLN A 214 6.17 3.17 1.97
C GLN A 214 7.44 3.83 1.43
N TYR A 215 7.46 4.19 0.15
CA TYR A 215 8.43 5.14 -0.36
C TYR A 215 8.03 6.57 0.05
N VAL A 216 8.94 7.27 0.72
CA VAL A 216 8.79 8.67 1.12
C VAL A 216 9.99 9.43 0.55
N PRO A 217 9.79 10.49 -0.26
CA PRO A 217 10.87 11.34 -0.75
C PRO A 217 11.80 11.80 0.39
N GLU A 218 13.10 11.90 0.09
CA GLU A 218 14.20 12.25 1.01
C GLU A 218 14.46 11.24 2.16
N LYS A 219 13.44 10.55 2.65
CA LYS A 219 13.54 9.55 3.75
C LYS A 219 13.74 8.12 3.27
N GLY A 220 13.48 7.83 2.00
CA GLY A 220 13.62 6.50 1.41
C GLY A 220 12.47 5.56 1.76
N MET A 221 12.77 4.30 2.09
CA MET A 221 11.77 3.28 2.40
C MET A 221 11.48 3.23 3.91
N VAL A 222 10.22 3.36 4.29
CA VAL A 222 9.76 3.33 5.69
C VAL A 222 8.80 2.17 5.89
N THR A 223 9.14 1.18 6.71
CA THR A 223 8.26 0.05 7.04
C THR A 223 7.03 0.52 7.81
N VAL A 224 5.83 0.17 7.33
CA VAL A 224 4.54 0.54 7.95
C VAL A 224 3.84 -0.65 8.63
N PHE A 225 4.14 -1.87 8.19
CA PHE A 225 3.67 -3.16 8.74
C PHE A 225 4.72 -4.26 8.53
N GLU A 226 4.88 -5.17 9.49
CA GLU A 226 5.79 -6.33 9.42
C GLU A 226 5.33 -7.41 10.43
N ASP A 227 5.30 -8.67 10.01
CA ASP A 227 5.29 -9.86 10.88
C ASP A 227 6.24 -10.91 10.27
N GLN A 228 7.25 -11.35 11.02
CA GLN A 228 8.34 -12.15 10.45
C GLN A 228 7.97 -13.61 10.14
N ASP A 229 6.84 -14.13 10.64
CA ASP A 229 6.33 -15.46 10.30
C ASP A 229 5.29 -15.41 9.15
N ALA A 230 4.90 -14.22 8.69
CA ALA A 230 3.91 -14.06 7.61
C ALA A 230 4.48 -14.50 6.25
N GLN A 231 3.69 -15.28 5.51
CA GLN A 231 4.07 -15.87 4.22
C GLN A 231 3.64 -14.99 3.04
N ILE A 232 2.52 -14.30 3.22
CA ILE A 232 1.95 -13.30 2.32
C ILE A 232 1.32 -12.22 3.20
N VAL A 233 1.65 -10.95 2.95
CA VAL A 233 0.96 -9.78 3.51
C VAL A 233 0.25 -9.00 2.41
N ASP A 234 -0.81 -8.28 2.78
CA ASP A 234 -1.43 -7.27 1.92
C ASP A 234 -2.09 -6.15 2.75
N LYS A 235 -2.59 -5.11 2.08
CA LYS A 235 -3.34 -4.02 2.67
C LYS A 235 -4.58 -3.71 1.81
N ASN A 236 -5.69 -3.35 2.46
CA ASN A 236 -6.77 -2.57 1.85
C ASN A 236 -6.94 -1.21 2.58
N ILE A 237 -7.88 -0.36 2.17
CA ILE A 237 -8.09 0.97 2.76
C ILE A 237 -8.43 0.95 4.27
N LEU A 238 -8.93 -0.18 4.79
CA LEU A 238 -9.37 -0.34 6.19
C LEU A 238 -8.42 -1.18 7.07
N SER A 239 -7.68 -2.14 6.50
CA SER A 239 -6.91 -3.14 7.26
C SER A 239 -5.63 -3.61 6.57
N TYR A 240 -4.67 -4.10 7.35
CA TYR A 240 -3.64 -5.04 6.89
C TYR A 240 -4.16 -6.49 6.98
N PHE A 241 -3.65 -7.36 6.10
CA PHE A 241 -3.97 -8.77 6.00
C PHE A 241 -2.67 -9.58 5.99
N GLU A 242 -2.65 -10.74 6.63
CA GLU A 242 -1.51 -11.68 6.53
C GLU A 242 -1.97 -13.14 6.50
N ILE A 243 -1.21 -13.97 5.79
CA ILE A 243 -1.34 -15.43 5.82
C ILE A 243 -0.18 -16.01 6.63
N LYS A 244 -0.51 -16.63 7.76
CA LYS A 244 0.43 -17.21 8.73
C LYS A 244 -0.12 -18.56 9.19
N GLY A 245 0.64 -19.64 9.01
CA GLY A 245 0.23 -20.99 9.43
C GLY A 245 -1.09 -21.52 8.82
N ASN A 246 -1.41 -21.19 7.56
CA ASN A 246 -2.71 -21.48 6.91
C ASN A 246 -3.93 -20.78 7.56
N LYS A 247 -3.73 -19.69 8.32
CA LYS A 247 -4.78 -18.80 8.80
C LYS A 247 -4.63 -17.42 8.18
N LEU A 248 -5.75 -16.71 8.06
CA LEU A 248 -5.79 -15.30 7.68
C LEU A 248 -6.03 -14.46 8.93
N TYR A 249 -5.20 -13.43 9.12
CA TYR A 249 -5.35 -12.45 10.20
C TYR A 249 -5.63 -11.06 9.61
N LEU A 250 -6.39 -10.24 10.35
CA LEU A 250 -6.90 -8.95 9.91
C LEU A 250 -6.63 -7.86 10.95
N TYR A 251 -5.86 -6.84 10.58
CA TYR A 251 -5.45 -5.74 11.46
C TYR A 251 -6.06 -4.41 10.99
N SER A 252 -7.18 -4.02 11.61
CA SER A 252 -7.85 -2.74 11.35
C SER A 252 -6.91 -1.55 11.61
N LEU A 253 -6.74 -0.69 10.59
CA LEU A 253 -5.83 0.45 10.61
C LEU A 253 -6.17 1.46 11.71
N GLU A 254 -7.47 1.63 12.02
CA GLU A 254 -7.88 2.45 13.16
C GLU A 254 -7.37 1.91 14.49
N LYS A 255 -7.54 0.60 14.72
CA LYS A 255 -7.09 -0.05 15.97
C LYS A 255 -5.57 0.02 16.09
N VAL A 256 -4.84 -0.14 14.98
CA VAL A 256 -3.38 0.02 14.91
C VAL A 256 -2.95 1.46 15.20
N LYS A 257 -3.63 2.47 14.62
CA LYS A 257 -3.35 3.90 14.90
C LYS A 257 -3.58 4.23 16.38
N LYS A 258 -4.75 3.86 16.93
CA LYS A 258 -5.11 4.06 18.35
C LYS A 258 -4.10 3.37 19.29
N ALA A 259 -3.70 2.14 18.99
CA ALA A 259 -2.70 1.41 19.78
C ALA A 259 -1.27 2.01 19.71
N LYS A 260 -0.87 2.58 18.56
CA LYS A 260 0.40 3.33 18.44
C LYS A 260 0.35 4.63 19.23
N GLN A 261 -0.76 5.37 19.18
CA GLN A 261 -0.96 6.61 19.95
C GLN A 261 -0.97 6.35 21.46
N GLN A 262 -1.67 5.31 21.93
CA GLN A 262 -1.69 4.91 23.34
C GLN A 262 -0.27 4.65 23.87
N LYS A 263 0.52 3.84 23.14
CA LYS A 263 1.93 3.56 23.48
C LYS A 263 2.87 4.77 23.43
N GLN A 264 2.47 5.89 22.83
CA GLN A 264 3.23 7.15 22.88
C GLN A 264 2.80 8.03 24.06
N LEU A 265 1.56 7.91 24.55
CA LEU A 265 1.12 8.52 25.80
C LEU A 265 1.72 7.80 27.02
N ASP A 266 1.65 6.47 27.03
CA ASP A 266 2.13 5.61 28.12
C ASP A 266 3.67 5.65 28.29
N ALA A 267 4.40 6.35 27.40
CA ALA A 267 5.85 6.52 27.41
C ALA A 267 6.33 7.83 28.06
N GLN A 268 5.42 8.68 28.57
CA GLN A 268 5.76 9.93 29.24
C GLN A 268 5.86 9.72 30.77
N PRO A 269 7.02 9.94 31.42
CA PRO A 269 7.17 9.63 32.86
C PRO A 269 6.39 10.59 33.76
N GLU A 270 5.59 10.07 34.69
CA GLU A 270 5.06 10.86 35.81
C GLU A 270 6.18 11.24 36.80
N THR A 271 6.04 12.42 37.41
CA THR A 271 7.07 13.03 38.25
C THR A 271 7.13 12.46 39.66
N LEU A 272 8.35 12.26 40.19
CA LEU A 272 8.60 12.03 41.60
C LEU A 272 9.43 13.16 42.22
N GLN A 273 8.80 13.94 43.09
CA GLN A 273 9.42 14.63 44.23
C GLN A 273 9.66 13.59 45.36
N PRO A 274 10.52 13.80 46.39
CA PRO A 274 10.79 15.10 47.05
C PRO A 274 12.21 15.35 47.62
N SER A 275 12.45 16.58 48.11
CA SER A 275 12.87 16.87 49.51
C SER A 275 13.31 18.33 49.69
N THR A 276 13.32 18.81 50.93
CA THR A 276 13.63 20.21 51.31
C THR A 276 15.02 20.35 51.93
N GLU A 277 15.79 21.37 51.53
CA GLU A 277 16.61 22.17 52.47
C GLU A 277 17.13 23.50 51.85
N LYS A 278 17.46 24.46 52.73
CA LYS A 278 18.00 25.83 52.49
C LYS A 278 18.47 26.39 53.86
N PRO A 279 19.26 27.49 53.96
CA PRO A 279 19.79 28.40 52.94
C PRO A 279 21.35 28.40 52.92
N VAL A 280 22.11 29.29 52.25
CA VAL A 280 22.41 30.72 52.57
C VAL A 280 23.09 31.42 51.35
N GLU A 281 22.88 32.75 51.27
CA GLU A 281 23.57 33.86 50.55
C GLU A 281 24.95 33.63 49.87
N LYS A 282 25.41 34.36 48.82
CA LYS A 282 24.99 35.61 48.08
C LYS A 282 25.61 35.56 46.63
N THR A 283 25.72 36.55 45.72
CA THR A 283 25.60 38.04 45.68
C THR A 283 25.19 38.52 44.24
N GLU A 284 25.36 39.80 43.89
CA GLU A 284 25.28 40.39 42.53
C GLU A 284 26.43 39.91 41.57
N GLU A 285 26.47 40.12 40.23
CA GLU A 285 26.15 41.31 39.39
C GLU A 285 25.49 41.06 38.01
N LYS A 286 25.04 42.18 37.40
CA LYS A 286 24.50 42.42 36.04
C LYS A 286 24.89 43.87 35.64
N PRO A 287 24.74 44.38 34.40
CA PRO A 287 24.07 43.78 33.22
C PRO A 287 24.88 43.87 31.89
N ASN A 288 24.33 43.31 30.80
CA ASN A 288 23.97 44.13 29.63
C ASN A 288 23.02 43.39 28.67
N GLU A 289 22.45 44.12 27.71
CA GLU A 289 21.29 43.70 26.91
C GLU A 289 21.67 43.25 25.48
N ASN A 290 20.86 42.35 24.91
CA ASN A 290 20.13 42.59 23.65
C ASN A 290 19.08 41.49 23.43
N THR A 291 18.01 41.79 22.70
CA THR A 291 16.77 40.99 22.73
C THR A 291 16.09 40.93 21.36
N VAL A 292 15.54 39.75 20.99
CA VAL A 292 14.52 39.55 19.91
C VAL A 292 15.11 39.79 18.49
N GLU A 293 14.78 39.07 17.41
CA GLU A 293 13.51 38.43 17.00
C GLU A 293 13.57 36.91 16.73
N LYS A 294 12.37 36.32 16.61
CA LYS A 294 12.11 34.94 16.19
C LYS A 294 10.95 34.96 15.17
N PRO A 295 11.08 34.37 13.96
CA PRO A 295 9.97 34.32 13.00
C PRO A 295 8.83 33.40 13.49
N SER A 296 7.61 33.65 13.01
CA SER A 296 6.38 33.06 13.54
C SER A 296 5.74 32.01 12.63
N ASP A 297 5.27 30.91 13.22
CA ASP A 297 4.63 29.78 12.53
C ASP A 297 3.18 30.06 12.03
N ASN A 298 2.64 31.25 12.27
CA ASN A 298 1.20 31.56 12.10
C ASN A 298 0.70 31.63 10.63
N THR A 299 1.58 31.59 9.63
CA THR A 299 1.17 31.72 8.22
C THR A 299 0.41 30.48 7.71
N LEU A 300 0.79 29.28 8.18
CA LEU A 300 0.19 28.02 7.67
C LEU A 300 -1.19 27.73 8.22
N GLN A 301 -1.47 28.06 9.49
CA GLN A 301 -2.81 27.84 10.06
C GLN A 301 -3.86 28.71 9.35
N LYS A 302 -3.52 29.97 9.07
CA LYS A 302 -4.43 30.90 8.39
C LYS A 302 -4.78 30.45 6.97
N LEU A 303 -3.79 29.94 6.22
CA LEU A 303 -4.01 29.35 4.89
C LEU A 303 -4.89 28.08 4.90
N ILE A 304 -5.03 27.40 6.04
CA ILE A 304 -5.92 26.24 6.19
C ILE A 304 -7.35 26.68 6.53
N GLU A 305 -7.50 27.73 7.34
CA GLU A 305 -8.82 28.33 7.64
C GLU A 305 -9.43 29.00 6.40
N ASP A 306 -8.65 29.83 5.68
CA ASP A 306 -9.10 30.54 4.46
C ASP A 306 -9.60 29.57 3.37
N VAL A 307 -9.01 28.36 3.25
CA VAL A 307 -9.44 27.33 2.29
C VAL A 307 -10.71 26.60 2.75
N SER A 308 -10.93 26.49 4.06
CA SER A 308 -12.10 25.83 4.65
C SER A 308 -13.38 26.65 4.46
N GLU A 309 -13.31 27.99 4.60
CA GLU A 309 -14.48 28.86 4.39
C GLU A 309 -14.90 28.95 2.91
N VAL A 310 -13.97 28.88 1.95
CA VAL A 310 -14.32 28.90 0.52
C VAL A 310 -15.13 27.65 0.13
N GLN A 311 -14.80 26.48 0.69
CA GLN A 311 -15.50 25.23 0.37
C GLN A 311 -16.92 25.15 0.98
N SER A 312 -17.16 25.73 2.16
CA SER A 312 -18.51 25.74 2.76
C SER A 312 -19.48 26.64 1.98
N VAL A 313 -19.04 27.82 1.57
CA VAL A 313 -19.86 28.80 0.82
C VAL A 313 -20.22 28.32 -0.60
N GLU A 314 -19.39 27.48 -1.22
CA GLU A 314 -19.71 26.87 -2.52
C GLU A 314 -20.75 25.74 -2.38
N VAL A 315 -20.69 24.95 -1.30
CA VAL A 315 -21.66 23.87 -1.04
C VAL A 315 -23.06 24.40 -0.69
N GLU A 316 -23.18 25.46 0.13
CA GLU A 316 -24.50 26.03 0.45
C GLU A 316 -25.24 26.60 -0.79
N LYS A 317 -24.51 27.07 -1.80
CA LYS A 317 -25.09 27.56 -3.06
C LYS A 317 -25.61 26.45 -3.97
N LEU A 318 -25.07 25.24 -3.88
CA LEU A 318 -25.49 24.08 -4.68
C LEU A 318 -26.68 23.32 -4.06
N ILE A 319 -27.04 23.62 -2.81
CA ILE A 319 -28.16 22.99 -2.09
C ILE A 319 -29.46 23.82 -2.20
N ASN A 320 -29.37 25.09 -2.63
CA ASN A 320 -30.49 26.04 -2.66
C ASN A 320 -30.81 26.57 -4.09
N GLN A 321 -30.84 25.68 -5.09
CA GLN A 321 -31.34 25.94 -6.45
C GLN A 321 -32.34 24.87 -6.91
#